data_AF-A0A562PHS9-F1
#
_entry.id   AF-A0A562PHS9-F1
#
_cell.length_a   1.000
_cell.length_b   1.000
_cell.length_c   1.000
_cell.angle_alpha   90.00
_cell.angle_beta   90.00
_cell.angle_gamma   90.00
#
_symmetry.space_group_name_H-M   'P 1'
#
loop_
_entity.id
_entity.type
_entity.pdbx_description
1 polymer ?
#
loop_
_entity_poly.entity_id
_entity_poly.type
_entity_poly.pdbx_seq_one_letter_code
_entity_poly.pdbx_strand_id
1 'polypeptide(L)'
;MNIKLLLLLIIFQFSGVLTYAQNFPKDTLRYEITYDYSYQVNKGDTLSKQKEQMVLKIAKNFSFYISLNNMKLNDLEKNWKESDGLPDRKSLPKTKLHYTIVKEFATNRTIFCDKIGQGTYTYSQNLDTFDWKLQEEQKEILGYNCKKATTEFAGRT
;
A
#
# COMPACT_ATOMS: atom_id res chain seq x y z
N MET A 1 25.33 -52.05 20.36
CA MET A 1 24.24 -51.42 19.60
C MET A 1 24.50 -51.66 18.11
N ASN A 2 23.57 -52.29 17.40
CA ASN A 2 23.80 -52.74 16.02
C ASN A 2 23.92 -51.54 15.06
N ILE A 3 24.88 -51.56 14.12
CA ILE A 3 25.14 -50.41 13.24
C ILE A 3 23.91 -50.03 12.40
N LYS A 4 23.07 -51.02 12.09
CA LYS A 4 21.76 -50.84 11.45
C LYS A 4 20.77 -50.05 12.31
N LEU A 5 20.81 -50.23 13.63
CA LEU A 5 19.95 -49.51 14.58
C LEU A 5 20.38 -48.05 14.74
N LEU A 6 21.70 -47.79 14.70
CA LEU A 6 22.26 -46.44 14.74
C LEU A 6 21.90 -45.65 13.46
N LEU A 7 21.98 -46.29 12.29
CA LEU A 7 21.61 -45.68 11.01
C LEU A 7 20.11 -45.34 10.93
N LEU A 8 19.25 -46.18 11.49
CA LEU A 8 17.80 -45.95 11.52
C LEU A 8 17.41 -44.74 12.39
N LEU A 9 18.12 -44.54 13.52
CA LEU A 9 17.96 -43.39 14.40
C LEU A 9 18.39 -42.07 13.74
N ILE A 10 19.44 -42.10 12.91
CA ILE A 10 19.92 -40.91 12.17
C ILE A 10 18.93 -40.50 11.08
N ILE A 11 18.29 -41.47 10.40
CA ILE A 11 17.28 -41.19 9.37
C ILE A 11 16.00 -40.59 10.00
N PHE A 12 15.61 -41.04 11.19
CA PHE A 12 14.46 -40.50 11.93
C PHE A 12 14.68 -39.05 12.43
N GLN A 13 15.93 -38.65 12.65
CA GLN A 13 16.29 -37.27 13.00
C GLN A 13 16.24 -36.32 11.79
N PHE A 14 16.36 -36.84 10.57
CA PHE A 14 16.31 -36.04 9.33
C PHE A 14 14.89 -35.87 8.75
N SER A 15 13.92 -36.70 9.13
CA SER A 15 12.53 -36.57 8.66
C SER A 15 11.73 -35.46 9.36
N GLY A 16 12.30 -34.79 10.37
CA GLY A 16 11.59 -33.89 11.27
C GLY A 16 11.61 -32.39 10.94
N VAL A 17 12.23 -31.95 9.84
CA VAL A 17 12.40 -30.50 9.60
C VAL A 17 11.95 -30.09 8.20
N LEU A 18 10.66 -30.30 7.90
CA LEU A 18 9.97 -29.51 6.89
C LEU A 18 9.48 -28.21 7.56
N THR A 19 10.41 -27.30 7.86
CA THR A 19 10.04 -25.94 8.24
C THR A 19 9.54 -25.22 7.00
N TYR A 20 8.24 -25.22 6.79
CA TYR A 20 7.60 -24.30 5.86
C TYR A 20 7.63 -22.90 6.48
N ALA A 21 8.44 -22.00 5.93
CA ALA A 21 8.26 -20.57 6.15
C ALA A 21 6.99 -20.13 5.40
N GLN A 22 5.81 -20.42 5.95
CA GLN A 22 4.56 -19.99 5.36
C GLN A 22 4.40 -18.50 5.66
N ASN A 23 4.46 -17.68 4.60
CA ASN A 23 4.12 -16.27 4.68
C ASN A 23 2.62 -16.16 4.97
N PHE A 24 2.26 -16.03 6.26
CA PHE A 24 0.89 -15.76 6.63
C PHE A 24 0.52 -14.35 6.15
N PRO A 25 -0.62 -14.19 5.43
CA PRO A 25 -1.07 -12.88 5.03
C PRO A 25 -1.28 -12.03 6.28
N LYS A 26 -0.69 -10.83 6.31
CA LYS A 26 -0.80 -9.89 7.44
C LYS A 26 -2.26 -9.55 7.74
N ASP A 27 -3.11 -9.57 6.72
CA ASP A 27 -4.54 -9.29 6.82
C ASP A 27 -5.32 -9.81 5.59
N THR A 28 -6.65 -9.77 5.64
CA THR A 28 -7.55 -10.15 4.54
C THR A 28 -7.98 -8.92 3.74
N LEU A 29 -7.59 -8.84 2.47
CA LEU A 29 -8.04 -7.81 1.54
C LEU A 29 -9.55 -7.96 1.27
N ARG A 30 -10.28 -6.85 1.34
CA ARG A 30 -11.73 -6.80 1.09
C ARG A 30 -12.06 -6.05 -0.19
N TYR A 31 -11.38 -4.92 -0.41
CA TYR A 31 -11.59 -4.07 -1.58
C TYR A 31 -10.27 -3.56 -2.13
N GLU A 32 -10.22 -3.43 -3.45
CA GLU A 32 -9.20 -2.69 -4.17
C GLU A 32 -9.91 -1.71 -5.10
N ILE A 33 -9.62 -0.42 -4.93
CA ILE A 33 -10.23 0.66 -5.70
C ILE A 33 -9.12 1.43 -6.39
N THR A 34 -9.26 1.62 -7.70
CA THR A 34 -8.35 2.44 -8.51
C THR A 34 -9.03 3.74 -8.88
N TYR A 35 -8.33 4.85 -8.64
CA TYR A 35 -8.80 6.21 -8.92
C TYR A 35 -7.96 6.82 -10.04
N ASP A 36 -8.62 7.46 -11.00
CA ASP A 36 -7.98 8.38 -11.92
C ASP A 36 -7.80 9.74 -11.25
N TYR A 37 -6.65 9.94 -10.61
CA TYR A 37 -6.33 11.13 -9.85
C TYR A 37 -5.75 12.21 -10.76
N SER A 38 -6.29 13.43 -10.66
CA SER A 38 -5.78 14.61 -11.37
C SER A 38 -5.48 15.71 -10.37
N TYR A 39 -4.29 16.31 -10.47
CA TYR A 39 -3.87 17.38 -9.56
C TYR A 39 -3.10 18.48 -10.27
N GLN A 40 -3.09 19.67 -9.66
CA GLN A 40 -2.32 20.82 -10.09
C GLN A 40 -1.61 21.41 -8.87
N VAL A 41 -0.29 21.65 -8.99
CA VAL A 41 0.50 22.18 -7.87
C VAL A 41 0.26 23.67 -7.72
N ASN A 42 0.24 24.40 -8.83
CA ASN A 42 -0.03 25.84 -8.85
C ASN A 42 -1.42 26.11 -9.42
N LYS A 43 -2.23 26.89 -8.71
CA LYS A 43 -3.57 27.29 -9.16
C LYS A 43 -3.53 28.19 -10.40
N GLY A 44 -2.50 29.02 -10.54
CA GLY A 44 -2.35 29.98 -11.65
C GLY A 44 -1.86 29.38 -12.96
N ASP A 45 -1.35 28.15 -12.95
CA ASP A 45 -0.88 27.45 -14.13
C ASP A 45 -1.84 26.33 -14.52
N THR A 46 -2.72 26.63 -15.46
CA THR A 46 -3.77 25.71 -15.93
C THR A 46 -3.24 24.62 -16.86
N LEU A 47 -2.00 24.75 -17.36
CA LEU A 47 -1.39 23.81 -18.31
C LEU A 47 -0.62 22.68 -17.62
N SER A 48 -0.32 22.79 -16.32
CA SER A 48 0.47 21.79 -15.59
C SER A 48 -0.33 20.70 -14.87
N LYS A 49 -1.59 20.45 -15.27
CA LYS A 49 -2.38 19.34 -14.72
C LYS A 49 -1.66 18.01 -14.88
N GLN A 50 -1.36 17.37 -13.76
CA GLN A 50 -0.76 16.05 -13.70
C GLN A 50 -1.86 15.02 -13.48
N LYS A 51 -1.63 13.79 -13.97
CA LYS A 51 -2.53 12.66 -13.81
C LYS A 51 -1.76 11.47 -13.26
N GLU A 52 -2.42 10.70 -12.41
CA GLU A 52 -1.87 9.49 -11.82
C GLU A 52 -2.98 8.51 -11.49
N GLN A 53 -2.73 7.21 -11.59
CA GLN A 53 -3.63 6.20 -11.04
C GLN A 53 -3.24 5.94 -9.59
N MET A 54 -4.19 6.13 -8.68
CA MET A 54 -4.01 5.87 -7.25
C MET A 54 -4.79 4.62 -6.88
N VAL A 55 -4.22 3.80 -6.01
CA VAL A 55 -4.81 2.54 -5.56
C VAL A 55 -5.09 2.63 -4.07
N LEU A 56 -6.33 2.36 -3.68
CA LEU A 56 -6.76 2.15 -2.31
C LEU A 56 -7.05 0.67 -2.10
N LYS A 57 -6.30 0.03 -1.21
CA LYS A 57 -6.56 -1.32 -0.74
C LYS A 57 -7.15 -1.25 0.67
N ILE A 58 -8.30 -1.87 0.89
CA ILE A 58 -8.99 -1.90 2.17
C ILE A 58 -8.98 -3.34 2.67
N ALA A 59 -8.27 -3.59 3.76
CA ALA A 59 -8.25 -4.87 4.47
C ALA A 59 -9.15 -4.81 5.71
N LYS A 60 -9.14 -5.85 6.55
CA LYS A 60 -9.98 -5.90 7.76
C LYS A 60 -9.54 -4.88 8.82
N ASN A 61 -8.24 -4.73 9.05
CA ASN A 61 -7.68 -3.94 10.14
C ASN A 61 -6.92 -2.69 9.67
N PHE A 62 -6.68 -2.55 8.37
CA PHE A 62 -6.05 -1.36 7.82
C PHE A 62 -6.49 -1.04 6.39
N SER A 63 -6.21 0.18 5.94
CA SER A 63 -6.23 0.54 4.52
C SER A 63 -4.89 1.10 4.08
N PHE A 64 -4.60 0.96 2.79
CA PHE A 64 -3.34 1.33 2.17
C PHE A 64 -3.62 2.11 0.88
N TYR A 65 -3.07 3.32 0.78
CA TYR A 65 -3.26 4.22 -0.37
C TYR A 65 -1.91 4.62 -0.97
N ILE A 66 -1.74 4.40 -2.28
CA ILE A 66 -0.47 4.61 -2.99
C ILE A 66 -0.71 4.91 -4.47
N SER A 67 0.23 5.57 -5.13
CA SER A 67 0.28 5.55 -6.61
C SER A 67 0.51 4.13 -7.14
N LEU A 68 -0.18 3.76 -8.23
CA LEU A 68 0.04 2.50 -8.94
C LEU A 68 1.49 2.36 -9.42
N ASN A 69 2.09 3.45 -9.91
CA ASN A 69 3.48 3.45 -10.37
C ASN A 69 4.46 3.37 -9.19
N ASN A 70 4.17 4.04 -8.07
CA ASN A 70 4.97 3.90 -6.86
C ASN A 70 4.89 2.49 -6.26
N MET A 71 3.71 1.84 -6.34
CA MET A 71 3.55 0.44 -5.94
C MET A 71 4.42 -0.50 -6.79
N LYS A 72 4.38 -0.35 -8.12
CA LYS A 72 5.23 -1.11 -9.03
C LYS A 72 6.72 -0.90 -8.77
N LEU A 73 7.15 0.33 -8.48
CA LEU A 73 8.54 0.62 -8.09
C LEU A 73 8.93 -0.10 -6.81
N ASN A 74 8.08 -0.07 -5.77
CA ASN A 74 8.36 -0.75 -4.51
C ASN A 74 8.44 -2.28 -4.68
N ASP A 75 7.63 -2.86 -5.56
CA ASP A 75 7.69 -4.30 -5.86
C ASP A 75 8.96 -4.67 -6.63
N LEU A 76 9.38 -3.83 -7.59
CA LEU A 76 10.65 -3.98 -8.29
C LEU A 76 11.86 -3.88 -7.34
N GLU A 77 11.86 -2.90 -6.43
CA GLU A 77 12.93 -2.73 -5.44
C GLU A 77 13.08 -3.94 -4.51
N LYS A 78 11.96 -4.59 -4.14
CA LYS A 78 12.01 -5.84 -3.36
C LYS A 78 12.68 -6.96 -4.16
N ASN A 79 12.27 -7.14 -5.41
CA ASN A 79 12.81 -8.19 -6.28
C ASN A 79 14.31 -7.99 -6.61
N TRP A 80 14.79 -6.73 -6.70
CA TRP A 80 16.22 -6.47 -6.92
C TRP A 80 17.08 -6.72 -5.69
N LYS A 81 16.56 -6.52 -4.47
CA LYS A 81 17.31 -6.94 -3.27
C LYS A 81 17.59 -8.45 -3.27
N GLU A 82 16.83 -9.21 -4.07
CA GLU A 82 16.94 -10.66 -4.23
C GLU A 82 17.69 -11.07 -5.52
N SER A 83 18.13 -10.13 -6.38
CA SER A 83 18.82 -10.43 -7.66
C SER A 83 20.03 -9.52 -7.93
N ASP A 84 21.05 -10.04 -8.63
CA ASP A 84 22.35 -9.36 -8.83
C ASP A 84 22.35 -8.26 -9.93
N GLY A 85 21.20 -7.92 -10.53
CA GLY A 85 21.13 -7.05 -11.71
C GLY A 85 20.52 -5.66 -11.44
N LEU A 86 21.17 -4.60 -11.94
CA LEU A 86 20.58 -3.26 -11.97
C LEU A 86 19.56 -3.14 -13.11
N PRO A 87 18.37 -2.56 -12.86
CA PRO A 87 17.34 -2.34 -13.87
C PRO A 87 17.73 -1.23 -14.86
N ASP A 88 17.19 -1.31 -16.08
CA ASP A 88 17.18 -0.16 -16.98
C ASP A 88 16.32 0.96 -16.39
N ARG A 89 16.93 2.12 -16.11
CA ARG A 89 16.23 3.30 -15.58
C ARG A 89 15.10 3.77 -16.49
N LYS A 90 15.17 3.52 -17.80
CA LYS A 90 14.13 3.91 -18.75
C LYS A 90 12.87 3.05 -18.64
N SER A 91 12.98 1.80 -18.18
CA SER A 91 11.84 0.90 -18.01
C SER A 91 11.13 1.06 -16.67
N LEU A 92 11.64 1.91 -15.78
CA LEU A 92 11.04 2.13 -14.47
C LEU A 92 9.72 2.91 -14.57
N PRO A 93 8.67 2.47 -13.85
CA PRO A 93 7.46 3.26 -13.69
C PRO A 93 7.79 4.66 -13.17
N LYS A 94 7.20 5.69 -13.80
CA LYS A 94 7.44 7.08 -13.42
C LYS A 94 6.27 7.59 -12.59
N THR A 95 6.58 8.20 -11.45
CA THR A 95 5.60 8.84 -10.57
C THR A 95 6.22 10.09 -9.96
N LYS A 96 5.38 11.08 -9.63
CA LYS A 96 5.75 12.22 -8.80
C LYS A 96 5.14 12.12 -7.40
N LEU A 97 4.32 11.09 -7.14
CA LEU A 97 3.62 10.84 -5.89
C LEU A 97 4.21 9.60 -5.24
N HIS A 98 5.31 9.80 -4.52
CA HIS A 98 6.03 8.72 -3.83
C HIS A 98 5.47 8.38 -2.45
N TYR A 99 4.48 9.14 -1.98
CA TYR A 99 3.89 8.91 -0.68
C TYR A 99 3.04 7.63 -0.66
N THR A 100 2.90 7.10 0.55
CA THR A 100 2.03 6.00 0.92
C THR A 100 1.32 6.40 2.21
N ILE A 101 0.01 6.21 2.25
CA ILE A 101 -0.80 6.47 3.45
C ILE A 101 -1.38 5.16 3.93
N VAL A 102 -1.13 4.83 5.19
CA VAL A 102 -1.69 3.65 5.86
C VAL A 102 -2.58 4.10 7.00
N LYS A 103 -3.82 3.63 7.03
CA LYS A 103 -4.72 3.84 8.17
C LYS A 103 -4.85 2.52 8.90
N GLU A 104 -4.41 2.47 10.15
CA GLU A 104 -4.54 1.31 11.03
C GLU A 104 -5.76 1.50 11.94
N PHE A 105 -6.80 0.71 11.71
CA PHE A 105 -8.07 0.84 12.44
C PHE A 105 -7.96 0.32 13.87
N ALA A 106 -7.17 -0.73 14.09
CA ALA A 106 -6.99 -1.34 15.41
C ALA A 106 -6.22 -0.43 16.40
N THR A 107 -5.27 0.37 15.90
CA THR A 107 -4.42 1.26 16.71
C THR A 107 -4.86 2.73 16.62
N ASN A 108 -5.91 3.02 15.84
CA ASN A 108 -6.44 4.36 15.58
C ASN A 108 -5.37 5.36 15.09
N ARG A 109 -4.54 4.93 14.12
CA ARG A 109 -3.43 5.74 13.59
C ARG A 109 -3.48 5.88 12.07
N THR A 110 -3.02 7.04 11.59
CA THR A 110 -2.65 7.25 10.20
C THR A 110 -1.13 7.37 10.12
N ILE A 111 -0.50 6.58 9.26
CA ILE A 111 0.93 6.56 9.00
C ILE A 111 1.14 7.13 7.59
N PHE A 112 2.02 8.11 7.50
CA PHE A 112 2.43 8.73 6.25
C PHE A 112 3.88 8.35 6.00
N CYS A 113 4.14 7.77 4.83
CA CYS A 113 5.46 7.40 4.38
C CYS A 113 5.74 8.10 3.06
N ASP A 114 6.91 8.69 2.87
CA ASP A 114 7.29 9.32 1.61
C ASP A 114 8.78 9.12 1.30
N LYS A 115 9.13 9.09 0.01
CA LYS A 115 10.53 9.03 -0.44
C LYS A 115 11.01 10.44 -0.79
N ILE A 116 11.98 10.93 -0.03
CA ILE A 116 12.62 12.23 -0.26
C ILE A 116 14.10 11.96 -0.55
N GLY A 117 14.51 12.18 -1.81
CA GLY A 117 15.82 11.77 -2.28
C GLY A 117 15.99 10.24 -2.21
N GLN A 118 17.05 9.78 -1.53
CA GLN A 118 17.29 8.35 -1.31
C GLN A 118 16.68 7.83 0.01
N GLY A 119 16.16 8.74 0.85
CA GLY A 119 15.62 8.40 2.17
C GLY A 119 14.13 8.12 2.12
N THR A 120 13.69 7.17 2.95
CA THR A 120 12.27 6.98 3.26
C THR A 120 11.98 7.62 4.61
N TYR A 121 11.02 8.53 4.63
CA TYR A 121 10.61 9.27 5.81
C TYR A 121 9.22 8.83 6.23
N THR A 122 8.99 8.72 7.53
CA THR A 122 7.71 8.28 8.06
C THR A 122 7.35 9.08 9.29
N TYR A 123 6.08 9.48 9.38
CA TYR A 123 5.48 10.00 10.60
C TYR A 123 4.09 9.40 10.77
N SER A 124 3.57 9.47 11.99
CA SER A 124 2.24 8.97 12.31
C SER A 124 1.48 9.98 13.15
N GLN A 125 0.17 10.00 12.98
CA GLN A 125 -0.77 10.77 13.78
C GLN A 125 -1.98 9.91 14.16
N ASN A 126 -2.81 10.43 15.05
CA ASN A 126 -4.09 9.79 15.35
C ASN A 126 -4.97 9.79 14.09
N LEU A 127 -5.77 8.74 13.91
CA LEU A 127 -6.71 8.66 12.81
C LEU A 127 -7.70 9.82 12.87
N ASP A 128 -7.80 10.58 11.78
CA ASP A 128 -8.65 11.76 11.72
C ASP A 128 -10.14 11.38 11.80
N THR A 129 -10.88 12.09 12.64
CA THR A 129 -12.34 12.07 12.68
C THR A 129 -12.87 13.31 11.97
N PHE A 130 -13.69 13.11 10.94
CA PHE A 130 -14.26 14.20 10.14
C PHE A 130 -15.73 14.39 10.49
N ASP A 131 -16.15 15.65 10.65
CA ASP A 131 -17.56 16.02 10.77
C ASP A 131 -18.16 16.13 9.35
N TRP A 132 -18.80 15.04 8.90
CA TRP A 132 -19.37 14.95 7.56
C TRP A 132 -20.80 15.47 7.52
N LYS A 133 -21.08 16.37 6.58
CA LYS A 133 -22.43 16.87 6.26
C LYS A 133 -22.94 16.19 4.99
N LEU A 134 -23.93 15.31 5.13
CA LEU A 134 -24.59 14.66 3.99
C LEU A 134 -25.39 15.67 3.16
N GLN A 135 -25.33 15.53 1.84
CA GLN A 135 -26.02 16.37 0.86
C GLN A 135 -26.99 15.52 0.04
N GLU A 136 -28.10 16.08 -0.44
CA GLU A 136 -29.13 15.31 -1.16
C GLU A 136 -28.70 14.77 -2.53
N GLU A 137 -27.61 15.29 -3.10
CA GLU A 137 -27.05 14.80 -4.36
C GLU A 137 -26.63 13.33 -4.27
N GLN A 138 -27.08 12.54 -5.24
CA GLN A 138 -26.76 11.12 -5.38
C GLN A 138 -26.18 10.83 -6.75
N LYS A 139 -25.34 9.80 -6.83
CA LYS A 139 -24.75 9.33 -8.07
C LYS A 139 -24.46 7.84 -7.99
N GLU A 140 -24.72 7.11 -9.07
CA GLU A 140 -24.23 5.75 -9.22
C GLU A 140 -22.78 5.78 -9.74
N ILE A 141 -21.88 5.10 -9.06
CA ILE A 141 -20.47 4.96 -9.45
C ILE A 141 -20.15 3.47 -9.47
N LEU A 142 -19.87 2.91 -10.66
CA LEU A 142 -19.54 1.49 -10.84
C LEU A 142 -20.59 0.52 -10.25
N GLY A 143 -21.88 0.85 -10.33
CA GLY A 143 -22.97 0.06 -9.74
C GLY A 143 -23.25 0.33 -8.26
N TYR A 144 -22.50 1.23 -7.61
CA TYR A 144 -22.72 1.62 -6.23
C TYR A 144 -23.48 2.93 -6.13
N ASN A 145 -24.60 2.92 -5.39
CA ASN A 145 -25.32 4.15 -5.05
C ASN A 145 -24.53 4.95 -4.02
N CYS A 146 -24.12 6.16 -4.39
CA CYS A 146 -23.34 7.06 -3.54
C CYS A 146 -24.13 8.33 -3.23
N LYS A 147 -24.02 8.84 -1.99
CA LYS A 147 -24.53 10.15 -1.56
C LYS A 147 -23.35 11.10 -1.36
N LYS A 148 -23.50 12.35 -1.78
CA LYS A 148 -22.48 13.38 -1.59
C LYS A 148 -22.39 13.76 -0.10
N ALA A 149 -21.17 14.01 0.37
CA ALA A 149 -20.90 14.53 1.71
C ALA A 149 -19.82 15.63 1.61
N THR A 150 -19.89 16.62 2.48
CA THR A 150 -18.88 17.70 2.60
C THR A 150 -18.34 17.77 4.02
N THR A 151 -17.12 18.25 4.17
CA THR A 151 -16.49 18.49 5.48
C THR A 151 -15.50 19.64 5.36
N GLU A 152 -15.01 20.15 6.48
CA GLU A 152 -13.94 21.12 6.52
C GLU A 152 -12.75 20.51 7.25
N PHE A 153 -11.57 20.59 6.65
CA PHE A 153 -10.37 20.02 7.24
C PHE A 153 -9.14 20.87 6.94
N ALA A 154 -8.40 21.24 7.99
CA ALA A 154 -7.15 22.01 7.88
C ALA A 154 -7.27 23.25 6.96
N GLY A 155 -8.40 23.98 7.06
CA GLY A 155 -8.67 25.18 6.26
C GLY A 155 -9.08 24.91 4.80
N ARG A 156 -9.52 23.68 4.48
CA ARG A 156 -10.00 23.27 3.14
C ARG A 156 -11.44 22.75 3.21
N THR A 157 -12.17 22.92 2.12
CA THR A 157 -13.57 22.48 1.90
C THR A 157 -13.68 21.51 0.74
#